data_AF-A0A7X4YB08-F1
#
_entry.id   AF-A0A7X4YB08-F1
#
_cell.length_a   1.000
_cell.length_b   1.000
_cell.length_c   1.000
_cell.angle_alpha   90.00
_cell.angle_beta   90.00
_cell.angle_gamma   90.00
#
_symmetry.space_group_name_H-M   'P 1'
#
loop_
_entity.id
_entity.type
_entity.pdbx_description
1 polymer ?
#
loop_
_entity_poly.entity_id
_entity_poly.type
_entity_poly.pdbx_seq_one_letter_code
_entity_poly.pdbx_strand_id
1 'polypeptide(L)'
;MPERSRPITAPTGLTVADVERQLEGRAEVLAAARRPYAELEKALSGRRWRRALVRRPELVPALVAEARTVVEALERVQRRAAQEAWPDDAPVVKAARELSARRERLTRLARRRLDVLTVAREDVSLEEALTRLDALVRQPASWALKPGEVLVFEDDTRRSSDPSLVPMFLRQQVSPRLVFALGALPALALLLSFVLPRPMTVPVMACLVSGTLGLVAAQLLRSGRIRLTSERLIWAPVFGEPQEVRLGSISPDGFRLEQSVDLKVEGDRRLHARSVRGVAAVALLVELHRQPPLRGAARAGVRLDSVALFPAKLGRREGFCVLGPQGLSFIPEGKGPQSLSAVTGRPTALRDFESDQVLDALRWLPEADFDACVSRMVEATGGVAWARVDARHVPGSPVWRRIRIEHRGLALTGRVQWDQQDAAERILRDWPR
;
A
#
# COMPACT_ATOMS: atom_id res chain seq x y z
N MET A 1 73.04 35.21 28.58
CA MET A 1 72.78 34.71 27.21
C MET A 1 71.32 34.98 26.89
N PRO A 2 70.99 35.78 25.86
CA PRO A 2 69.61 36.08 25.53
C PRO A 2 69.05 35.01 24.60
N GLU A 3 68.00 34.32 25.04
CA GLU A 3 67.16 33.50 24.18
C GLU A 3 66.44 34.41 23.18
N ARG A 4 66.67 34.14 21.90
CA ARG A 4 66.06 34.84 20.77
C ARG A 4 64.55 34.65 20.81
N SER A 5 63.82 35.70 21.14
CA SER A 5 62.43 35.88 20.76
C SER A 5 62.33 35.81 19.23
N ARG A 6 61.86 34.68 18.71
CA ARG A 6 61.40 34.58 17.32
C ARG A 6 60.16 35.47 17.19
N PRO A 7 60.16 36.48 16.31
CA PRO A 7 58.93 37.20 16.03
C PRO A 7 57.98 36.23 15.33
N ILE A 8 56.82 36.01 15.94
CA ILE A 8 55.65 35.47 15.26
C ILE A 8 55.23 36.56 14.28
N THR A 9 55.76 36.49 13.06
CA THR A 9 55.24 37.22 11.93
C THR A 9 53.82 36.72 11.69
N ALA A 10 52.82 37.52 12.07
CA ALA A 10 51.47 37.32 11.60
C ALA A 10 51.50 37.24 10.06
N PRO A 11 50.98 36.17 9.43
CA PRO A 11 51.05 36.02 7.99
C PRO A 11 50.30 37.18 7.35
N THR A 12 51.07 38.10 6.78
CA THR A 12 50.57 39.26 6.08
C THR A 12 50.04 38.77 4.74
N GLY A 13 48.70 38.70 4.61
CA GLY A 13 47.99 38.57 3.36
C GLY A 13 48.29 37.33 2.52
N LEU A 14 47.79 36.16 2.94
CA LEU A 14 47.59 35.04 2.01
C LEU A 14 46.68 35.51 0.88
N THR A 15 47.25 35.72 -0.32
CA THR A 15 46.45 36.09 -1.48
C THR A 15 45.65 34.88 -1.95
N VAL A 16 44.50 35.12 -2.56
CA VAL A 16 43.62 34.03 -3.07
C VAL A 16 44.38 33.10 -4.02
N ALA A 17 45.30 33.64 -4.81
CA ALA A 17 46.14 32.89 -5.74
C ALA A 17 47.14 31.94 -5.03
N ASP A 18 47.65 32.31 -3.86
CA ASP A 18 48.57 31.47 -3.08
C ASP A 18 47.83 30.27 -2.47
N VAL A 19 46.61 30.51 -1.98
CA VAL A 19 45.71 29.48 -1.45
C VAL A 19 45.29 28.49 -2.55
N GLU A 20 44.97 28.98 -3.75
CA GLU A 20 44.61 28.13 -4.89
C GLU A 20 45.79 27.27 -5.37
N ARG A 21 47.00 27.85 -5.44
CA ARG A 21 48.22 27.14 -5.81
C ARG A 21 48.60 26.07 -4.78
N GLN A 22 48.35 26.31 -3.49
CA GLN A 22 48.58 25.34 -2.41
C GLN A 22 47.57 24.17 -2.38
N LEU A 23 46.42 24.33 -3.03
CA LEU A 23 45.35 23.33 -3.04
C LEU A 23 45.36 22.43 -4.28
N GLU A 24 46.34 22.57 -5.17
CA GLU A 24 46.63 21.64 -6.29
C GLU A 24 45.36 21.25 -7.10
N GLY A 25 44.55 22.24 -7.49
CA GLY A 25 43.32 22.00 -8.28
C GLY A 25 42.09 21.53 -7.47
N ARG A 26 42.20 21.33 -6.16
CA ARG A 26 41.03 20.97 -5.33
C ARG A 26 40.02 22.11 -5.16
N ALA A 27 40.49 23.35 -5.19
CA ALA A 27 39.60 24.52 -5.24
C ALA A 27 38.73 24.49 -6.52
N GLU A 28 39.29 24.04 -7.64
CA GLU A 28 38.57 23.88 -8.91
C GLU A 28 37.53 22.75 -8.81
N VAL A 29 37.88 21.62 -8.19
CA VAL A 29 36.93 20.52 -7.92
C VAL A 29 35.75 21.01 -7.08
N LEU A 30 36.02 21.77 -6.00
CA LEU A 30 34.96 22.32 -5.15
C LEU A 30 34.11 23.35 -5.92
N ALA A 31 34.72 24.21 -6.74
CA ALA A 31 34.02 25.20 -7.55
C ALA A 31 33.13 24.54 -8.61
N ALA A 32 33.64 23.53 -9.33
CA ALA A 32 32.92 22.75 -10.32
C ALA A 32 31.72 22.02 -9.69
N ALA A 33 31.89 21.45 -8.50
CA ALA A 33 30.82 20.73 -7.79
C ALA A 33 29.69 21.65 -7.29
N ARG A 34 29.90 22.97 -7.09
CA ARG A 34 28.85 23.85 -6.53
C ARG A 34 27.57 23.86 -7.37
N ARG A 35 27.71 23.90 -8.70
CA ARG A 35 26.57 24.00 -9.63
C ARG A 35 25.75 22.72 -9.68
N PRO A 36 26.31 21.52 -9.93
CA PRO A 36 25.55 20.26 -9.91
C PRO A 36 24.80 20.01 -8.61
N TYR A 37 25.45 20.26 -7.46
CA TYR A 37 24.80 20.11 -6.15
C TYR A 37 23.66 21.12 -5.96
N ALA A 38 23.82 22.37 -6.38
CA ALA A 38 22.75 23.38 -6.29
C ALA A 38 21.56 23.05 -7.20
N GLU A 39 21.82 22.55 -8.42
CA GLU A 39 20.77 22.13 -9.35
C GLU A 39 19.97 20.94 -8.79
N LEU A 40 20.64 19.96 -8.20
CA LEU A 40 19.97 18.82 -7.56
C LEU A 40 19.20 19.23 -6.30
N GLU A 41 19.74 20.13 -5.48
CA GLU A 41 19.06 20.66 -4.29
C GLU A 41 17.76 21.37 -4.70
N LYS A 42 17.81 22.18 -5.76
CA LYS A 42 16.63 22.84 -6.34
C LYS A 42 15.63 21.83 -6.91
N ALA A 43 16.10 20.77 -7.58
CA ALA A 43 15.23 19.73 -8.12
C ALA A 43 14.49 18.96 -7.00
N LEU A 44 15.20 18.56 -5.93
CA LEU A 44 14.65 17.76 -4.82
C LEU A 44 13.79 18.57 -3.84
N SER A 45 14.05 19.87 -3.69
CA SER A 45 13.23 20.75 -2.84
C SER A 45 11.85 21.05 -3.44
N GLY A 46 11.71 21.01 -4.77
CA GLY A 46 10.46 21.30 -5.47
C GLY A 46 9.33 20.29 -5.23
N ARG A 47 8.07 20.73 -5.42
CA ARG A 47 6.89 19.84 -5.35
C ARG A 47 6.85 18.78 -6.45
N ARG A 48 7.44 19.07 -7.61
CA ARG A 48 7.49 18.18 -8.80
C ARG A 48 8.85 17.48 -8.95
N TRP A 49 9.53 17.21 -7.83
CA TRP A 49 10.89 16.65 -7.82
C TRP A 49 11.03 15.35 -8.62
N ARG A 50 10.03 14.44 -8.59
CA ARG A 50 10.05 13.21 -9.39
C ARG A 50 10.18 13.51 -10.88
N ARG A 51 9.34 14.39 -11.41
CA ARG A 51 9.39 14.82 -12.81
C ARG A 51 10.70 15.53 -13.15
N ALA A 52 11.26 16.28 -12.21
CA ALA A 52 12.55 16.95 -12.41
C ALA A 52 13.69 15.93 -12.58
N LEU A 53 13.70 14.86 -11.77
CA LEU A 53 14.68 13.76 -11.91
C LEU A 53 14.48 12.98 -13.22
N VAL A 54 13.24 12.63 -13.59
CA VAL A 54 12.95 11.92 -14.86
C VAL A 54 13.42 12.73 -16.07
N ARG A 55 13.26 14.06 -16.03
CA ARG A 55 13.65 14.96 -17.14
C ARG A 55 15.16 15.16 -17.27
N ARG A 56 15.94 14.86 -16.23
CA ARG A 56 17.39 15.08 -16.19
C ARG A 56 18.10 13.84 -15.66
N PRO A 57 18.08 12.73 -16.43
CA PRO A 57 18.61 11.44 -15.98
C PRO A 57 20.11 11.47 -15.66
N GLU A 58 20.86 12.44 -16.16
CA GLU A 58 22.29 12.58 -15.94
C GLU A 58 22.69 13.16 -14.58
N LEU A 59 21.79 13.87 -13.88
CA LEU A 59 22.14 14.64 -12.67
C LEU A 59 22.63 13.76 -11.51
N VAL A 60 21.97 12.63 -11.26
CA VAL A 60 22.33 11.74 -10.15
C VAL A 60 23.60 10.94 -10.47
N PRO A 61 23.71 10.25 -11.62
CA PRO A 61 24.93 9.51 -11.97
C PRO A 61 26.19 10.39 -12.01
N ALA A 62 26.12 11.61 -12.56
CA ALA A 62 27.25 12.51 -12.63
C ALA A 62 27.75 12.92 -11.23
N LEU A 63 26.82 13.26 -10.33
CA LEU A 63 27.17 13.64 -8.96
C LEU A 63 27.74 12.45 -8.17
N VAL A 64 27.18 11.26 -8.34
CA VAL A 64 27.67 10.04 -7.67
C VAL A 64 29.06 9.66 -8.18
N ALA A 65 29.36 9.85 -9.47
CA ALA A 65 30.68 9.58 -10.03
C ALA A 65 31.77 10.49 -9.44
N GLU A 66 31.47 11.77 -9.21
CA GLU A 66 32.41 12.76 -8.66
C GLU A 66 32.42 12.81 -7.12
N ALA A 67 31.48 12.13 -6.46
CA ALA A 67 31.22 12.26 -5.04
C ALA A 67 32.46 12.02 -4.16
N ARG A 68 33.24 10.97 -4.49
CA ARG A 68 34.45 10.63 -3.74
C ARG A 68 35.50 11.74 -3.83
N THR A 69 35.74 12.26 -5.03
CA THR A 69 36.70 13.35 -5.28
C THR A 69 36.31 14.61 -4.51
N VAL A 70 35.01 14.93 -4.46
CA VAL A 70 34.48 16.08 -3.71
C VAL A 70 34.64 15.90 -2.20
N VAL A 71 34.38 14.70 -1.66
CA VAL A 71 34.57 14.40 -0.22
C VAL A 71 36.04 14.52 0.15
N GLU A 72 36.94 13.91 -0.62
CA GLU A 72 38.38 14.00 -0.38
C GLU A 72 38.89 15.44 -0.48
N ALA A 73 38.34 16.25 -1.39
CA ALA A 73 38.67 17.67 -1.52
C ALA A 73 38.21 18.48 -0.31
N LEU A 74 36.98 18.25 0.18
CA LEU A 74 36.43 18.90 1.37
C LEU A 74 37.25 18.56 2.62
N GLU A 75 37.52 17.28 2.85
CA GLU A 75 38.29 16.83 4.03
C GLU A 75 39.69 17.43 4.07
N ARG A 76 40.38 17.47 2.92
CA ARG A 76 41.73 18.05 2.85
C ARG A 76 41.73 19.57 3.03
N VAL A 77 40.77 20.29 2.43
CA VAL A 77 40.64 21.74 2.63
C VAL A 77 40.34 22.06 4.09
N GLN A 78 39.44 21.31 4.73
CA GLN A 78 39.11 21.50 6.15
C GLN A 78 40.29 21.18 7.08
N ARG A 79 40.98 20.04 6.84
CA ARG A 79 42.14 19.64 7.64
C ARG A 79 43.27 20.67 7.54
N ARG A 80 43.54 21.15 6.33
CA ARG A 80 44.61 22.12 6.08
C ARG A 80 44.27 23.50 6.64
N ALA A 81 43.04 23.97 6.45
CA ALA A 81 42.56 25.20 7.07
C ALA A 81 42.70 25.18 8.60
N ALA A 82 42.44 24.03 9.24
CA ALA A 82 42.63 23.86 10.68
C ALA A 82 44.12 23.84 11.09
N GLN A 83 44.97 23.16 10.32
CA GLN A 83 46.42 23.07 10.60
C GLN A 83 47.14 24.40 10.41
N GLU A 84 46.75 25.18 9.41
CA GLU A 84 47.39 26.44 9.04
C GLU A 84 46.64 27.67 9.59
N ALA A 85 45.64 27.45 10.45
CA ALA A 85 44.81 28.48 11.08
C ALA A 85 44.27 29.52 10.08
N TRP A 86 43.76 29.04 8.93
CA TRP A 86 43.23 29.91 7.90
C TRP A 86 42.04 30.73 8.42
N PRO A 87 41.90 32.01 8.01
CA PRO A 87 40.75 32.80 8.38
C PRO A 87 39.44 32.17 7.90
N ASP A 88 38.42 32.23 8.73
CA ASP A 88 37.09 31.70 8.43
C ASP A 88 36.45 32.31 7.17
N ASP A 89 36.82 33.55 6.84
CA ASP A 89 36.34 34.30 5.69
C ASP A 89 37.11 34.01 4.39
N ALA A 90 38.14 33.16 4.44
CA ALA A 90 38.88 32.77 3.25
C ALA A 90 37.91 32.16 2.22
N PRO A 91 37.96 32.60 0.94
CA PRO A 91 36.93 32.24 -0.05
C PRO A 91 36.82 30.73 -0.27
N VAL A 92 37.94 30.01 -0.19
CA VAL A 92 37.97 28.54 -0.34
C VAL A 92 37.39 27.82 0.89
N VAL A 93 37.65 28.32 2.10
CA VAL A 93 37.05 27.78 3.34
C VAL A 93 35.55 28.01 3.35
N LYS A 94 35.12 29.22 2.96
CA LYS A 94 33.70 29.56 2.80
C LYS A 94 33.03 28.67 1.76
N ALA A 95 33.64 28.49 0.59
CA ALA A 95 33.12 27.61 -0.46
C ALA A 95 33.02 26.14 0.00
N ALA A 96 34.03 25.64 0.73
CA ALA A 96 34.02 24.29 1.30
C ALA A 96 32.91 24.13 2.37
N ARG A 97 32.73 25.11 3.27
CA ARG A 97 31.65 25.12 4.27
C ARG A 97 30.27 25.14 3.61
N GLU A 98 30.08 26.01 2.61
CA GLU A 98 28.81 26.08 1.86
C GLU A 98 28.48 24.76 1.15
N LEU A 99 29.48 24.12 0.53
CA LEU A 99 29.28 22.84 -0.15
C LEU A 99 29.02 21.71 0.84
N SER A 100 29.70 21.67 1.99
CA SER A 100 29.43 20.71 3.07
C SER A 100 27.99 20.84 3.58
N ALA A 101 27.57 22.06 3.92
CA ALA A 101 26.21 22.33 4.39
C ALA A 101 25.16 21.98 3.31
N ARG A 102 25.49 22.19 2.03
CA ARG A 102 24.63 21.79 0.90
C ARG A 102 24.54 20.27 0.78
N ARG A 103 25.65 19.54 0.93
CA ARG A 103 25.66 18.06 0.96
C ARG A 103 24.76 17.54 2.07
N GLU A 104 24.86 18.08 3.28
CA GLU A 104 24.00 17.69 4.40
C GLU A 104 22.52 17.98 4.17
N ARG A 105 22.18 19.15 3.61
CA ARG A 105 20.80 19.47 3.21
C ARG A 105 20.29 18.50 2.14
N LEU A 106 21.11 18.20 1.14
CA LEU A 106 20.79 17.21 0.11
C LEU A 106 20.59 15.81 0.69
N THR A 107 21.43 15.38 1.63
CA THR A 107 21.26 14.08 2.31
C THR A 107 19.92 14.01 3.00
N ARG A 108 19.57 15.04 3.78
CA ARG A 108 18.26 15.11 4.46
C ARG A 108 17.10 15.14 3.45
N LEU A 109 17.22 15.88 2.35
CA LEU A 109 16.21 15.93 1.30
C LEU A 109 16.07 14.57 0.61
N ALA A 110 17.17 13.94 0.20
CA ALA A 110 17.18 12.64 -0.46
C ALA A 110 16.54 11.57 0.43
N ARG A 111 16.92 11.50 1.71
CA ARG A 111 16.31 10.61 2.70
C ARG A 111 14.81 10.88 2.85
N ARG A 112 14.40 12.14 3.05
CA ARG A 112 12.99 12.53 3.13
C ARG A 112 12.19 12.16 1.88
N ARG A 113 12.77 12.28 0.68
CA ARG A 113 12.11 11.87 -0.57
C ARG A 113 12.06 10.37 -0.73
N LEU A 114 13.11 9.66 -0.30
CA LEU A 114 13.17 8.21 -0.30
C LEU A 114 12.14 7.60 0.66
N ASP A 115 11.96 8.20 1.84
CA ASP A 115 10.93 7.80 2.82
C ASP A 115 9.50 7.88 2.28
N VAL A 116 9.25 8.76 1.32
CA VAL A 116 7.94 8.83 0.65
C VAL A 116 7.73 7.65 -0.30
N LEU A 117 8.81 7.05 -0.83
CA LEU A 117 8.74 5.97 -1.83
C LEU A 117 8.97 4.57 -1.26
N THR A 118 9.75 4.44 -0.20
CA THR A 118 10.17 3.16 0.39
C THR A 118 10.47 3.36 1.87
N VAL A 119 10.56 2.26 2.62
CA VAL A 119 11.19 2.28 3.95
C VAL A 119 12.68 2.53 3.75
N ALA A 120 13.18 3.72 4.12
CA ALA A 120 14.60 4.05 4.07
C ALA A 120 15.30 3.56 5.35
N ARG A 121 16.56 3.14 5.22
CA ARG A 121 17.45 2.90 6.36
C ARG A 121 17.98 4.25 6.85
N GLU A 122 18.14 4.43 8.16
CA GLU A 122 18.54 5.72 8.73
C GLU A 122 19.99 6.12 8.37
N ASP A 123 20.84 5.14 8.08
CA ASP A 123 22.30 5.32 7.89
C ASP A 123 22.78 5.38 6.43
N VAL A 124 21.86 5.57 5.47
CA VAL A 124 22.22 5.54 4.04
C VAL A 124 23.04 6.78 3.67
N SER A 125 24.18 6.58 2.98
CA SER A 125 25.01 7.68 2.46
C SER A 125 24.25 8.54 1.45
N LEU A 126 24.74 9.75 1.14
CA LEU A 126 24.09 10.61 0.16
C LEU A 126 23.99 9.92 -1.20
N GLU A 127 25.09 9.30 -1.63
CA GLU A 127 25.26 8.69 -2.94
C GLU A 127 24.33 7.48 -3.10
N GLU A 128 24.26 6.61 -2.08
CA GLU A 128 23.36 5.47 -2.07
C GLU A 128 21.89 5.92 -2.03
N ALA A 129 21.58 6.95 -1.23
CA ALA A 129 20.22 7.50 -1.15
C ALA A 129 19.77 8.08 -2.49
N LEU A 130 20.64 8.84 -3.17
CA LEU A 130 20.36 9.41 -4.49
C LEU A 130 20.23 8.33 -5.56
N THR A 131 21.12 7.34 -5.59
CA THR A 131 21.08 6.23 -6.55
C THR A 131 19.79 5.44 -6.42
N ARG A 132 19.40 5.11 -5.18
CA ARG A 132 18.14 4.39 -4.92
C ARG A 132 16.91 5.24 -5.26
N LEU A 133 16.96 6.53 -4.95
CA LEU A 133 15.89 7.47 -5.32
C LEU A 133 15.70 7.54 -6.84
N ASP A 134 16.80 7.66 -7.59
CA ASP A 134 16.79 7.71 -9.05
C ASP A 134 16.24 6.41 -9.67
N ALA A 135 16.72 5.25 -9.18
CA ALA A 135 16.22 3.95 -9.62
C ALA A 135 14.71 3.78 -9.41
N LEU A 136 14.18 4.19 -8.24
CA LEU A 136 12.76 4.10 -7.93
C LEU A 136 11.91 5.04 -8.81
N VAL A 137 12.38 6.26 -9.07
CA VAL A 137 11.68 7.24 -9.89
C VAL A 137 11.63 6.82 -11.36
N ARG A 138 12.67 6.13 -11.85
CA ARG A 138 12.74 5.62 -13.24
C ARG A 138 11.91 4.37 -13.50
N GLN A 139 11.47 3.69 -12.45
CA GLN A 139 10.60 2.53 -12.56
C GLN A 139 9.18 2.96 -12.16
N PRO A 140 8.44 3.68 -13.03
CA PRO A 140 7.08 4.08 -12.74
C PRO A 140 6.19 2.85 -12.56
N ALA A 141 5.25 2.93 -11.63
CA ALA A 141 4.23 1.91 -11.48
C ALA A 141 3.38 1.85 -12.75
N SER A 142 3.24 0.67 -13.33
CA SER A 142 2.36 0.45 -14.48
C SER A 142 1.03 -0.12 -14.01
N TRP A 143 -0.08 0.51 -14.41
CA TRP A 143 -1.41 -0.04 -14.19
C TRP A 143 -1.69 -1.29 -15.04
N ALA A 144 -1.07 -1.38 -16.22
CA ALA A 144 -1.25 -2.51 -17.11
C ALA A 144 -0.66 -3.79 -16.51
N LEU A 145 -1.35 -4.91 -16.75
CA LEU A 145 -0.85 -6.24 -16.40
C LEU A 145 0.43 -6.52 -17.19
N LYS A 146 1.46 -7.03 -16.51
CA LYS A 146 2.65 -7.54 -17.19
C LYS A 146 2.36 -8.94 -17.75
N PRO A 147 3.10 -9.39 -18.77
CA PRO A 147 2.97 -10.76 -19.27
C PRO A 147 3.12 -11.78 -18.12
N GLY A 148 2.15 -12.71 -18.02
CA GLY A 148 2.11 -13.73 -16.96
C GLY A 148 1.50 -13.26 -15.62
N GLU A 149 1.15 -11.98 -15.47
CA GLU A 149 0.39 -11.51 -14.30
C GLU A 149 -1.09 -11.83 -14.46
N VAL A 150 -1.67 -12.41 -13.41
CA VAL A 150 -3.10 -12.72 -13.34
C VAL A 150 -3.78 -11.69 -12.45
N LEU A 151 -4.93 -11.19 -12.91
CA LEU A 151 -5.77 -10.33 -12.10
C LEU A 151 -6.49 -11.16 -11.03
N VAL A 152 -6.21 -10.87 -9.76
CA VAL A 152 -6.85 -11.55 -8.62
C VAL A 152 -8.08 -10.78 -8.16
N PHE A 153 -7.93 -9.45 -8.05
CA PHE A 153 -8.99 -8.58 -7.56
C PHE A 153 -8.85 -7.17 -8.12
N GLU A 154 -9.96 -6.53 -8.45
CA GLU A 154 -10.03 -5.14 -8.84
C GLU A 154 -11.25 -4.49 -8.21
N ASP A 155 -11.06 -3.32 -7.59
CA ASP A 155 -12.16 -2.50 -7.12
C ASP A 155 -11.98 -1.05 -7.59
N ASP A 156 -13.07 -0.51 -8.14
CA ASP A 156 -13.19 0.90 -8.50
C ASP A 156 -14.06 1.60 -7.47
N THR A 157 -13.41 2.22 -6.48
CA THR A 157 -14.07 2.94 -5.39
C THR A 157 -15.00 4.08 -5.89
N ARG A 158 -14.87 4.50 -7.16
CA ARG A 158 -15.68 5.55 -7.79
C ARG A 158 -16.97 5.03 -8.44
N ARG A 159 -16.99 3.80 -8.96
CA ARG A 159 -18.03 3.32 -9.89
C ARG A 159 -18.89 2.17 -9.39
N SER A 160 -18.54 1.52 -8.28
CA SER A 160 -19.37 0.45 -7.76
C SER A 160 -20.69 1.01 -7.17
N SER A 161 -21.71 0.93 -8.01
CA SER A 161 -23.14 0.93 -7.69
C SER A 161 -23.64 -0.51 -7.91
N ASP A 162 -23.03 -1.51 -7.28
CA ASP A 162 -23.48 -2.89 -7.43
C ASP A 162 -24.78 -3.09 -6.62
N PRO A 163 -25.96 -3.27 -7.25
CA PRO A 163 -27.23 -3.45 -6.55
C PRO A 163 -27.44 -4.90 -6.08
N SER A 164 -26.52 -5.82 -6.44
CA SER A 164 -26.71 -7.26 -6.28
C SER A 164 -26.26 -7.83 -4.93
N LEU A 165 -25.60 -7.01 -4.10
CA LEU A 165 -25.27 -7.30 -2.69
C LEU A 165 -26.07 -6.41 -1.75
N VAL A 166 -27.38 -6.62 -1.69
CA VAL A 166 -28.18 -6.26 -0.52
C VAL A 166 -28.78 -7.56 0.01
N PRO A 167 -28.25 -8.03 1.15
CA PRO A 167 -28.90 -7.65 2.38
C PRO A 167 -27.95 -7.04 3.41
N MET A 168 -28.40 -5.94 4.03
CA MET A 168 -28.01 -5.55 5.39
C MET A 168 -26.56 -5.07 5.66
N PHE A 169 -25.85 -4.48 4.69
CA PHE A 169 -24.59 -3.74 4.96
C PHE A 169 -24.69 -2.21 4.80
N LEU A 170 -25.91 -1.66 4.89
CA LEU A 170 -26.15 -0.21 5.05
C LEU A 170 -25.73 0.33 6.44
N ARG A 171 -25.08 -0.49 7.29
CA ARG A 171 -24.67 -0.08 8.65
C ARG A 171 -23.21 0.35 8.80
N GLN A 172 -22.33 0.10 7.83
CA GLN A 172 -20.90 0.38 8.02
C GLN A 172 -20.23 0.82 6.72
N GLN A 173 -19.52 1.95 6.80
CA GLN A 173 -18.50 2.47 5.87
C GLN A 173 -18.82 3.71 5.05
N VAL A 174 -20.00 4.33 5.18
CA VAL A 174 -20.03 5.79 5.02
C VAL A 174 -19.55 6.35 6.35
N SER A 175 -18.41 7.04 6.39
CA SER A 175 -17.89 7.59 7.65
C SER A 175 -19.03 8.34 8.38
N PRO A 176 -19.21 8.19 9.71
CA PRO A 176 -20.28 8.86 10.43
C PRO A 176 -20.34 10.36 10.17
N ARG A 177 -19.16 10.96 9.89
CA ARG A 177 -18.98 12.35 9.48
C ARG A 177 -19.64 12.69 8.14
N LEU A 178 -19.63 11.78 7.16
CA LEU A 178 -20.28 11.96 5.86
C LEU A 178 -21.80 11.82 5.96
N VAL A 179 -22.30 10.85 6.74
CA VAL A 179 -23.75 10.71 7.00
C VAL A 179 -24.26 11.96 7.71
N PHE A 180 -23.51 12.45 8.69
CA PHE A 180 -23.80 13.72 9.36
C PHE A 180 -23.68 14.92 8.41
N ALA A 181 -22.65 14.98 7.56
CA ALA A 181 -22.50 16.07 6.60
C ALA A 181 -23.57 16.08 5.49
N LEU A 182 -24.02 14.92 5.00
CA LEU A 182 -25.06 14.84 3.98
C LEU A 182 -26.49 14.93 4.54
N GLY A 183 -26.72 14.54 5.79
CA GLY A 183 -28.05 14.60 6.42
C GLY A 183 -28.25 15.83 7.31
N ALA A 184 -27.32 16.08 8.23
CA ALA A 184 -27.47 17.11 9.24
C ALA A 184 -27.14 18.51 8.72
N LEU A 185 -26.17 18.70 7.82
CA LEU A 185 -25.88 20.04 7.27
C LEU A 185 -27.02 20.60 6.41
N PRO A 186 -27.66 19.85 5.49
CA PRO A 186 -28.82 20.38 4.77
C PRO A 186 -30.05 20.54 5.67
N ALA A 187 -30.28 19.67 6.65
CA ALA A 187 -31.35 19.86 7.64
C ALA A 187 -31.11 21.11 8.51
N LEU A 188 -29.86 21.36 8.92
CA LEU A 188 -29.44 22.55 9.65
C LEU A 188 -29.55 23.80 8.75
N ALA A 189 -29.18 23.71 7.48
CA ALA A 189 -29.34 24.78 6.49
C ALA A 189 -30.82 25.17 6.33
N LEU A 190 -31.70 24.16 6.24
CA LEU A 190 -33.15 24.35 6.18
C LEU A 190 -33.67 25.01 7.46
N LEU A 191 -33.28 24.53 8.64
CA LEU A 191 -33.68 25.12 9.92
C LEU A 191 -33.20 26.57 10.07
N LEU A 192 -31.95 26.85 9.67
CA LEU A 192 -31.36 28.20 9.71
C LEU A 192 -32.08 29.16 8.74
N SER A 193 -32.61 28.66 7.62
CA SER A 193 -33.39 29.48 6.68
C SER A 193 -34.72 30.00 7.26
N PHE A 194 -35.27 29.35 8.28
CA PHE A 194 -36.48 29.79 8.97
C PHE A 194 -36.21 30.80 10.10
N VAL A 195 -34.99 30.88 10.62
CA VAL A 195 -34.66 31.66 11.82
C VAL A 195 -33.80 32.89 11.50
N LEU A 196 -32.98 32.86 10.44
CA LEU A 196 -32.09 33.97 10.13
C LEU A 196 -32.77 35.13 9.38
N PRO A 197 -32.39 36.39 9.67
CA PRO A 197 -32.83 37.53 8.90
C PRO A 197 -32.36 37.39 7.44
N ARG A 198 -33.23 37.74 6.48
CA ARG A 198 -33.00 37.64 5.04
C ARG A 198 -31.58 38.01 4.56
N PRO A 199 -30.93 39.11 5.01
CA PRO A 199 -29.58 39.46 4.55
C PRO A 199 -28.49 38.43 4.93
N MET A 200 -28.70 37.59 5.95
CA MET A 200 -27.72 36.58 6.39
C MET A 200 -27.98 35.17 5.81
N THR A 201 -29.12 34.94 5.16
CA THR A 201 -29.47 33.62 4.62
C THR A 201 -28.53 33.17 3.49
N VAL A 202 -28.24 34.07 2.54
CA VAL A 202 -27.37 33.80 1.38
C VAL A 202 -25.93 33.42 1.79
N PRO A 203 -25.21 34.17 2.64
CA PRO A 203 -23.83 33.81 3.01
C PRO A 203 -23.76 32.51 3.83
N VAL A 204 -24.75 32.24 4.69
CA VAL A 204 -24.81 31.00 5.48
C VAL A 204 -25.06 29.80 4.57
N MET A 205 -25.99 29.89 3.62
CA MET A 205 -26.23 28.85 2.62
C MET A 205 -25.00 28.62 1.73
N ALA A 206 -24.33 29.68 1.28
CA ALA A 206 -23.10 29.57 0.49
C ALA A 206 -21.97 28.88 1.28
N CYS A 207 -21.80 29.22 2.57
CA CYS A 207 -20.83 28.58 3.45
C CYS A 207 -21.13 27.08 3.60
N LEU A 208 -22.38 26.70 3.88
CA LEU A 208 -22.78 25.29 4.05
C LEU A 208 -22.61 24.49 2.76
N VAL A 209 -23.03 25.03 1.61
CA VAL A 209 -22.85 24.39 0.30
C VAL A 209 -21.36 24.26 -0.05
N SER A 210 -20.56 25.29 0.19
CA SER A 210 -19.11 25.24 -0.07
C SER A 210 -18.40 24.23 0.85
N GLY A 211 -18.83 24.11 2.11
CA GLY A 211 -18.32 23.14 3.08
C GLY A 211 -18.66 21.70 2.69
N THR A 212 -19.90 21.42 2.30
CA THR A 212 -20.30 20.10 1.82
C THR A 212 -19.61 19.75 0.51
N LEU A 213 -19.55 20.68 -0.44
CA LEU A 213 -18.86 20.49 -1.72
C LEU A 213 -17.35 20.27 -1.50
N GLY A 214 -16.74 21.00 -0.57
CA GLY A 214 -15.35 20.84 -0.17
C GLY A 214 -15.06 19.47 0.45
N LEU A 215 -15.95 18.96 1.29
CA LEU A 215 -15.84 17.60 1.87
C LEU A 215 -15.98 16.51 0.81
N VAL A 216 -16.95 16.63 -0.10
CA VAL A 216 -17.15 15.70 -1.20
C VAL A 216 -15.95 15.73 -2.15
N ALA A 217 -15.48 16.93 -2.52
CA ALA A 217 -14.29 17.10 -3.33
C ALA A 217 -13.07 16.47 -2.66
N ALA A 218 -12.84 16.72 -1.36
CA ALA A 218 -11.73 16.13 -0.62
C ALA A 218 -11.78 14.59 -0.60
N GLN A 219 -12.96 13.99 -0.51
CA GLN A 219 -13.12 12.53 -0.59
C GLN A 219 -12.85 11.99 -2.00
N LEU A 220 -13.33 12.68 -3.03
CA LEU A 220 -13.01 12.35 -4.42
C LEU A 220 -11.50 12.44 -4.69
N LEU A 221 -10.82 13.44 -4.13
CA LEU A 221 -9.36 13.59 -4.20
C LEU A 221 -8.60 12.45 -3.49
N ARG A 222 -9.22 11.81 -2.48
CA ARG A 222 -8.66 10.67 -1.74
C ARG A 222 -8.96 9.31 -2.38
N SER A 223 -10.01 9.23 -3.19
CA SER A 223 -10.44 8.00 -3.86
C SER A 223 -9.48 7.54 -4.97
N GLY A 224 -9.66 6.30 -5.43
CA GLY A 224 -8.81 5.69 -6.44
C GLY A 224 -9.23 4.28 -6.80
N ARG A 225 -8.41 3.60 -7.60
CA ARG A 225 -8.62 2.22 -8.01
C ARG A 225 -7.56 1.35 -7.38
N ILE A 226 -7.99 0.21 -6.85
CA ILE A 226 -7.10 -0.79 -6.30
C ILE A 226 -7.14 -2.03 -7.17
N ARG A 227 -5.96 -2.58 -7.43
CA ARG A 227 -5.81 -3.80 -8.20
C ARG A 227 -4.81 -4.70 -7.50
N LEU A 228 -5.22 -5.93 -7.24
CA LEU A 228 -4.36 -7.00 -6.77
C LEU A 228 -4.13 -7.96 -7.93
N THR A 229 -2.86 -8.21 -8.21
CA THR A 229 -2.43 -9.22 -9.19
C THR A 229 -1.71 -10.36 -8.47
N SER A 230 -1.39 -11.42 -9.18
CA SER A 230 -0.55 -12.52 -8.65
C SER A 230 0.85 -12.07 -8.19
N GLU A 231 1.33 -10.89 -8.61
CA GLU A 231 2.68 -10.38 -8.30
C GLU A 231 2.71 -9.16 -7.40
N ARG A 232 1.75 -8.25 -7.57
CA ARG A 232 1.80 -6.91 -7.00
C ARG A 232 0.43 -6.37 -6.65
N LEU A 233 0.43 -5.50 -5.64
CA LEU A 233 -0.67 -4.62 -5.29
C LEU A 233 -0.43 -3.26 -5.94
N ILE A 234 -1.45 -2.72 -6.60
CA ILE A 234 -1.40 -1.45 -7.31
C ILE A 234 -2.52 -0.55 -6.80
N TRP A 235 -2.18 0.69 -6.49
CA TRP A 235 -3.12 1.76 -6.15
C TRP A 235 -2.98 2.91 -7.14
N ALA A 236 -4.05 3.23 -7.85
CA ALA A 236 -4.12 4.36 -8.75
C ALA A 236 -5.05 5.43 -8.16
N PRO A 237 -4.52 6.47 -7.49
CA PRO A 237 -5.36 7.56 -6.99
C PRO A 237 -5.96 8.33 -8.17
N VAL A 238 -7.13 8.96 -7.98
CA VAL A 238 -7.74 9.82 -9.01
C VAL A 238 -6.79 10.97 -9.38
N PHE A 239 -6.07 11.49 -8.40
CA PHE A 239 -5.05 12.50 -8.59
C PHE A 239 -3.70 12.01 -8.07
N GLY A 240 -2.74 11.85 -8.98
CA GLY A 240 -1.38 11.43 -8.65
C GLY A 240 -0.85 10.39 -9.60
N GLU A 241 0.29 9.81 -9.23
CA GLU A 241 0.89 8.70 -9.94
C GLU A 241 0.43 7.38 -9.29
N PRO A 242 0.22 6.31 -10.06
CA PRO A 242 0.02 4.98 -9.51
C PRO A 242 1.18 4.58 -8.59
N GLN A 243 0.86 3.81 -7.56
CA GLN A 243 1.80 3.22 -6.63
C GLN A 243 1.71 1.70 -6.78
N GLU A 244 2.84 1.02 -6.74
CA GLU A 244 2.90 -0.45 -6.78
C GLU A 244 3.81 -0.97 -5.67
N VAL A 245 3.46 -2.14 -5.11
CA VAL A 245 4.29 -2.89 -4.18
C VAL A 245 4.23 -4.37 -4.58
N ARG A 246 5.39 -5.03 -4.63
CA ARG A 246 5.46 -6.46 -4.94
C ARG A 246 4.99 -7.27 -3.73
N LEU A 247 4.08 -8.22 -3.93
CA LEU A 247 3.53 -9.04 -2.84
C LEU A 247 4.61 -9.82 -2.11
N GLY A 248 5.61 -10.33 -2.85
CA GLY A 248 6.74 -11.05 -2.27
C GLY A 248 7.71 -10.20 -1.44
N SER A 249 7.60 -8.87 -1.49
CA SER A 249 8.46 -7.96 -0.72
C SER A 249 7.81 -7.49 0.59
N ILE A 250 6.51 -7.76 0.77
CA ILE A 250 5.75 -7.33 1.94
C ILE A 250 6.10 -8.26 3.10
N SER A 251 6.67 -7.70 4.17
CA SER A 251 6.97 -8.46 5.38
C SER A 251 5.69 -8.84 6.13
N PRO A 252 5.74 -9.82 7.07
CA PRO A 252 4.61 -10.18 7.90
C PRO A 252 3.85 -8.99 8.49
N ASP A 253 4.59 -8.00 9.01
CA ASP A 253 4.09 -6.77 9.64
C ASP A 253 4.09 -5.54 8.70
N GLY A 254 4.43 -5.74 7.43
CA GLY A 254 4.49 -4.70 6.40
C GLY A 254 3.10 -4.24 5.94
N PHE A 255 2.04 -4.69 6.61
CA PHE A 255 0.66 -4.40 6.28
C PHE A 255 -0.02 -3.75 7.49
N ARG A 256 -0.61 -2.56 7.32
CA ARG A 256 -1.33 -1.85 8.38
C ARG A 256 -2.60 -1.18 7.86
N LEU A 257 -3.70 -1.40 8.58
CA LEU A 257 -4.95 -0.69 8.40
C LEU A 257 -4.93 0.56 9.28
N GLU A 258 -5.00 1.73 8.67
CA GLU A 258 -5.13 3.01 9.37
C GLU A 258 -6.59 3.50 9.27
N GLN A 259 -7.15 3.97 10.39
CA GLN A 259 -8.45 4.66 10.42
C GLN A 259 -9.62 3.93 9.72
N SER A 260 -9.62 2.59 9.74
CA SER A 260 -10.61 1.65 9.16
C SER A 260 -10.89 1.74 7.65
N VAL A 261 -10.30 2.70 6.92
CA VAL A 261 -10.51 2.87 5.47
C VAL A 261 -9.22 3.17 4.70
N ASP A 262 -8.10 3.41 5.38
CA ASP A 262 -6.82 3.67 4.74
C ASP A 262 -5.94 2.42 4.85
N LEU A 263 -5.31 2.08 3.74
CA LEU A 263 -4.44 0.94 3.60
C LEU A 263 -2.99 1.42 3.43
N LYS A 264 -2.12 1.01 4.35
CA LYS A 264 -0.68 1.23 4.25
C LYS A 264 0.05 -0.09 4.08
N VAL A 265 0.83 -0.19 3.01
CA VAL A 265 1.63 -1.37 2.69
C VAL A 265 3.08 -0.95 2.52
N GLU A 266 3.96 -1.68 3.20
CA GLU A 266 5.40 -1.49 3.23
C GLU A 266 6.07 -2.77 2.73
N GLY A 267 6.77 -2.67 1.59
CA GLY A 267 7.61 -3.71 1.02
C GLY A 267 8.84 -3.10 0.37
N ASP A 268 9.13 -3.49 -0.87
CA ASP A 268 10.15 -2.84 -1.71
C ASP A 268 9.85 -1.36 -1.96
N ARG A 269 8.56 -1.01 -1.91
CA ARG A 269 8.02 0.35 -1.98
C ARG A 269 6.99 0.56 -0.87
N ARG A 270 6.65 1.83 -0.63
CA ARG A 270 5.51 2.23 0.21
C ARG A 270 4.31 2.51 -0.67
N LEU A 271 3.20 1.90 -0.34
CA LEU A 271 1.89 2.18 -0.92
C LEU A 271 0.96 2.67 0.17
N HIS A 272 0.34 3.80 -0.09
CA HIS A 272 -0.69 4.35 0.78
C HIS A 272 -1.95 4.61 -0.05
N ALA A 273 -2.91 3.72 0.09
CA ALA A 273 -4.22 3.79 -0.54
C ALA A 273 -5.21 4.36 0.47
N ARG A 274 -5.92 5.43 0.09
CA ARG A 274 -6.84 6.13 0.97
C ARG A 274 -8.28 5.83 0.59
N SER A 275 -9.15 5.77 1.60
CA SER A 275 -10.59 5.55 1.39
C SER A 275 -10.88 4.29 0.54
N VAL A 276 -10.14 3.20 0.80
CA VAL A 276 -10.32 1.91 0.12
C VAL A 276 -11.59 1.26 0.65
N ARG A 277 -12.54 0.97 -0.25
CA ARG A 277 -13.74 0.20 0.10
C ARG A 277 -13.35 -1.26 0.33
N GLY A 278 -14.00 -1.91 1.29
CA GLY A 278 -13.69 -3.31 1.59
C GLY A 278 -12.22 -3.53 1.97
N VAL A 279 -11.60 -2.57 2.68
CA VAL A 279 -10.16 -2.62 3.00
C VAL A 279 -9.77 -3.91 3.72
N ALA A 280 -10.67 -4.49 4.53
CA ALA A 280 -10.49 -5.77 5.19
C ALA A 280 -10.43 -6.96 4.19
N ALA A 281 -11.26 -6.93 3.14
CA ALA A 281 -11.22 -7.93 2.07
C ALA A 281 -9.91 -7.82 1.27
N VAL A 282 -9.50 -6.61 0.92
CA VAL A 282 -8.19 -6.39 0.27
C VAL A 282 -7.04 -6.84 1.17
N ALA A 283 -7.11 -6.53 2.46
CA ALA A 283 -6.13 -6.95 3.46
C ALA A 283 -5.99 -8.48 3.49
N LEU A 284 -7.12 -9.17 3.57
CA LEU A 284 -7.22 -10.62 3.57
C LEU A 284 -6.60 -11.20 2.30
N LEU A 285 -6.94 -10.66 1.13
CA LEU A 285 -6.39 -11.14 -0.14
C LEU A 285 -4.88 -10.90 -0.22
N VAL A 286 -4.36 -9.77 0.26
CA VAL A 286 -2.91 -9.54 0.33
C VAL A 286 -2.22 -10.52 1.29
N GLU A 287 -2.83 -10.78 2.44
CA GLU A 287 -2.33 -11.73 3.45
C GLU A 287 -2.28 -13.18 2.93
N LEU A 288 -3.25 -13.56 2.10
CA LEU A 288 -3.33 -14.87 1.47
C LEU A 288 -2.39 -14.99 0.26
N HIS A 289 -2.44 -14.04 -0.66
CA HIS A 289 -1.66 -14.07 -1.91
C HIS A 289 -0.18 -13.70 -1.75
N ARG A 290 0.27 -13.26 -0.55
CA ARG A 290 1.71 -13.20 -0.24
C ARG A 290 2.31 -14.57 0.08
N GLN A 291 1.49 -15.54 0.50
CA GLN A 291 1.97 -16.87 0.89
C GLN A 291 2.40 -17.65 -0.36
N PRO A 292 3.55 -18.36 -0.33
CA PRO A 292 4.08 -19.08 -1.49
C PRO A 292 3.08 -19.99 -2.24
N PRO A 293 2.27 -20.85 -1.58
CA PRO A 293 1.38 -21.77 -2.30
C PRO A 293 0.29 -21.01 -3.08
N LEU A 294 -0.38 -20.04 -2.44
CA LEU A 294 -1.42 -19.24 -3.09
C LEU A 294 -0.88 -18.27 -4.14
N ARG A 295 0.27 -17.67 -3.88
CA ARG A 295 0.93 -16.79 -4.86
C ARG A 295 1.30 -17.55 -6.13
N GLY A 296 1.90 -18.74 -5.97
CA GLY A 296 2.27 -19.60 -7.08
C GLY A 296 1.06 -20.07 -7.86
N ALA A 297 0.02 -20.54 -7.16
CA ALA A 297 -1.18 -21.05 -7.79
C ALA A 297 -1.99 -19.95 -8.51
N ALA A 298 -2.06 -18.74 -7.96
CA ALA A 298 -2.69 -17.59 -8.62
C ALA A 298 -2.02 -17.22 -9.96
N ARG A 299 -0.70 -17.44 -10.11
CA ARG A 299 0.00 -17.22 -11.40
C ARG A 299 -0.43 -18.20 -12.49
N ALA A 300 -0.91 -19.39 -12.14
CA ALA A 300 -1.43 -20.35 -13.10
C ALA A 300 -2.73 -19.87 -13.75
N GLY A 301 -3.45 -18.93 -13.12
CA GLY A 301 -4.69 -18.38 -13.68
C GLY A 301 -5.90 -19.31 -13.58
N VAL A 302 -5.75 -20.48 -12.95
CA VAL A 302 -6.79 -21.49 -12.82
C VAL A 302 -7.45 -21.36 -11.46
N ARG A 303 -8.77 -21.19 -11.43
CA ARG A 303 -9.59 -21.28 -10.22
C ARG A 303 -10.34 -22.60 -10.23
N LEU A 304 -10.48 -23.22 -9.06
CA LEU A 304 -11.29 -24.42 -8.88
C LEU A 304 -12.77 -24.12 -9.17
N ASP A 305 -13.26 -24.69 -10.26
CA ASP A 305 -14.67 -24.69 -10.68
C ASP A 305 -15.43 -25.93 -10.18
N SER A 306 -14.71 -26.93 -9.64
CA SER A 306 -15.25 -28.17 -9.08
C SER A 306 -15.83 -28.01 -7.66
N VAL A 307 -15.85 -26.79 -7.12
CA VAL A 307 -16.33 -26.48 -5.77
C VAL A 307 -17.32 -25.32 -5.82
N ALA A 308 -18.44 -25.48 -5.11
CA ALA A 308 -19.44 -24.43 -4.92
C ALA A 308 -19.40 -23.91 -3.48
N LEU A 309 -19.33 -22.58 -3.33
CA LEU A 309 -19.35 -21.87 -2.04
C LEU A 309 -20.68 -21.13 -1.89
N PHE A 310 -21.35 -21.27 -0.74
CA PHE A 310 -22.60 -20.56 -0.52
C PHE A 310 -22.98 -20.39 0.96
N PRO A 311 -23.74 -19.33 1.31
CA PRO A 311 -24.30 -19.20 2.64
C PRO A 311 -25.32 -20.32 2.90
N ALA A 312 -25.24 -20.91 4.10
CA ALA A 312 -26.03 -22.06 4.50
C ALA A 312 -26.43 -21.98 5.98
N LYS A 313 -27.46 -22.75 6.31
CA LYS A 313 -27.93 -22.99 7.67
C LYS A 313 -27.84 -24.48 7.98
N LEU A 314 -27.20 -24.81 9.09
CA LEU A 314 -27.17 -26.16 9.63
C LEU A 314 -28.00 -26.20 10.91
N GLY A 315 -29.24 -26.69 10.81
CA GLY A 315 -30.23 -26.54 11.86
C GLY A 315 -30.52 -25.06 12.17
N ARG A 316 -30.09 -24.59 13.36
CA ARG A 316 -30.22 -23.18 13.79
C ARG A 316 -28.96 -22.33 13.56
N ARG A 317 -27.84 -22.93 13.16
CA ARG A 317 -26.56 -22.24 12.98
C ARG A 317 -26.46 -21.69 11.56
N GLU A 318 -26.10 -20.42 11.42
CA GLU A 318 -25.79 -19.79 10.14
C GLU A 318 -24.28 -19.85 9.86
N GLY A 319 -23.90 -19.86 8.59
CA GLY A 319 -22.53 -19.98 8.16
C GLY A 319 -22.39 -20.20 6.65
N PHE A 320 -21.27 -20.78 6.25
CA PHE A 320 -20.92 -21.01 4.85
C PHE A 320 -20.69 -22.49 4.60
N CYS A 321 -21.20 -22.97 3.48
CA CYS A 321 -21.01 -24.33 3.00
C CYS A 321 -20.02 -24.32 1.84
N VAL A 322 -19.07 -25.24 1.91
CA VAL A 322 -18.21 -25.66 0.82
C VAL A 322 -18.76 -26.99 0.32
N LEU A 323 -19.25 -27.03 -0.90
CA LEU A 323 -19.71 -28.25 -1.56
C LEU A 323 -18.69 -28.64 -2.62
N GLY A 324 -18.02 -29.79 -2.43
CA GLY A 324 -17.03 -30.32 -3.36
C GLY A 324 -17.34 -31.77 -3.75
N PRO A 325 -16.54 -32.39 -4.63
CA PRO A 325 -16.85 -33.73 -5.16
C PRO A 325 -16.86 -34.85 -4.10
N GLN A 326 -16.06 -34.68 -3.03
CA GLN A 326 -15.86 -35.65 -1.96
C GLN A 326 -16.86 -35.52 -0.82
N GLY A 327 -17.57 -34.40 -0.72
CA GLY A 327 -18.44 -34.12 0.40
C GLY A 327 -18.70 -32.63 0.59
N LEU A 328 -19.23 -32.28 1.76
CA LEU A 328 -19.47 -30.89 2.12
C LEU A 328 -18.83 -30.54 3.46
N SER A 329 -18.48 -29.27 3.61
CA SER A 329 -17.94 -28.69 4.83
C SER A 329 -18.72 -27.43 5.19
N PHE A 330 -19.20 -27.35 6.43
CA PHE A 330 -19.92 -26.22 6.98
C PHE A 330 -19.04 -25.48 8.00
N ILE A 331 -18.84 -24.18 7.78
CA ILE A 331 -18.08 -23.29 8.65
C ILE A 331 -19.03 -22.24 9.22
N PRO A 332 -19.15 -22.10 10.55
CA PRO A 332 -20.05 -21.13 11.17
C PRO A 332 -19.69 -19.68 10.85
N GLU A 333 -20.69 -18.80 10.86
CA GLU A 333 -20.50 -17.35 10.70
C GLU A 333 -19.70 -16.74 11.87
N GLY A 334 -19.02 -15.60 11.62
CA GLY A 334 -18.23 -14.88 12.62
C GLY A 334 -16.88 -15.54 12.91
N LYS A 335 -16.45 -16.46 12.04
CA LYS A 335 -15.21 -17.24 12.19
C LYS A 335 -14.09 -16.86 11.22
N GLY A 336 -14.24 -15.76 10.48
CA GLY A 336 -13.25 -15.31 9.49
C GLY A 336 -11.80 -15.26 10.00
N PRO A 337 -11.50 -14.58 11.13
CA PRO A 337 -10.14 -14.54 11.68
C PRO A 337 -9.57 -15.91 12.06
N GLN A 338 -10.39 -16.81 12.61
CA GLN A 338 -9.98 -18.17 12.95
C GLN A 338 -9.72 -18.98 11.68
N SER A 339 -10.58 -18.85 10.67
CA SER A 339 -10.41 -19.45 9.34
C SER A 339 -9.08 -19.03 8.69
N LEU A 340 -8.79 -17.72 8.67
CA LEU A 340 -7.51 -17.21 8.13
C LEU A 340 -6.30 -17.71 8.93
N SER A 341 -6.43 -17.78 10.26
CA SER A 341 -5.34 -18.27 11.11
C SER A 341 -5.07 -19.76 10.90
N ALA A 342 -6.11 -20.56 10.65
CA ALA A 342 -5.99 -21.99 10.35
C ALA A 342 -5.30 -22.25 8.99
N VAL A 343 -5.52 -21.35 8.02
CA VAL A 343 -4.88 -21.43 6.69
C VAL A 343 -3.43 -20.99 6.74
N THR A 344 -3.15 -19.86 7.38
CA THR A 344 -1.81 -19.26 7.41
C THR A 344 -0.90 -19.83 8.50
N GLY A 345 -1.47 -20.55 9.47
CA GLY A 345 -0.77 -21.06 10.64
C GLY A 345 -0.32 -19.96 11.62
N ARG A 346 -0.84 -18.74 11.49
CA ARG A 346 -0.44 -17.57 12.28
C ARG A 346 -1.66 -16.80 12.80
N PRO A 347 -1.57 -16.18 13.98
CA PRO A 347 -2.63 -15.30 14.45
C PRO A 347 -2.75 -14.08 13.53
N THR A 348 -3.98 -13.67 13.23
CA THR A 348 -4.26 -12.48 12.42
C THR A 348 -4.77 -11.32 13.27
N ALA A 349 -4.25 -10.13 13.00
CA ALA A 349 -4.78 -8.87 13.53
C ALA A 349 -5.96 -8.35 12.69
N LEU A 350 -6.22 -8.94 11.51
CA LEU A 350 -7.33 -8.55 10.64
C LEU A 350 -8.67 -8.89 11.29
N ARG A 351 -9.63 -7.98 11.14
CA ARG A 351 -11.01 -8.08 11.61
C ARG A 351 -11.94 -7.73 10.46
N ASP A 352 -13.24 -7.91 10.68
CA ASP A 352 -14.31 -7.45 9.78
C ASP A 352 -14.32 -8.15 8.40
N PHE A 353 -14.12 -9.47 8.39
CA PHE A 353 -14.32 -10.32 7.22
C PHE A 353 -14.86 -11.70 7.65
N GLU A 354 -15.52 -12.38 6.72
CA GLU A 354 -16.14 -13.68 6.94
C GLU A 354 -15.36 -14.83 6.27
N SER A 355 -15.71 -16.06 6.63
CA SER A 355 -15.01 -17.26 6.14
C SER A 355 -15.18 -17.49 4.63
N ASP A 356 -16.24 -16.98 4.01
CA ASP A 356 -16.47 -17.05 2.57
C ASP A 356 -15.36 -16.38 1.76
N GLN A 357 -14.88 -15.22 2.19
CA GLN A 357 -13.80 -14.51 1.51
C GLN A 357 -12.48 -15.29 1.57
N VAL A 358 -12.22 -15.98 2.69
CA VAL A 358 -11.05 -16.86 2.83
C VAL A 358 -11.20 -18.04 1.88
N LEU A 359 -12.36 -18.70 1.88
CA LEU A 359 -12.65 -19.85 1.03
C LEU A 359 -12.57 -19.51 -0.46
N ASP A 360 -13.11 -18.37 -0.88
CA ASP A 360 -13.10 -17.95 -2.28
C ASP A 360 -11.67 -17.69 -2.78
N ALA A 361 -10.82 -17.13 -1.92
CA ALA A 361 -9.39 -16.95 -2.20
C ALA A 361 -8.63 -18.28 -2.25
N LEU A 362 -9.02 -19.29 -1.46
CA LEU A 362 -8.41 -20.61 -1.50
C LEU A 362 -8.67 -21.35 -2.82
N ARG A 363 -9.70 -20.98 -3.59
CA ARG A 363 -10.01 -21.61 -4.90
C ARG A 363 -8.91 -21.44 -5.93
N TRP A 364 -7.91 -20.59 -5.69
CA TRP A 364 -6.72 -20.52 -6.52
C TRP A 364 -5.79 -21.73 -6.34
N LEU A 365 -5.90 -22.48 -5.24
CA LEU A 365 -5.09 -23.66 -4.97
C LEU A 365 -5.53 -24.87 -5.82
N PRO A 366 -4.65 -25.85 -6.02
CA PRO A 366 -5.05 -27.19 -6.44
C PRO A 366 -6.06 -27.82 -5.47
N GLU A 367 -6.89 -28.76 -5.97
CA GLU A 367 -7.98 -29.38 -5.22
C GLU A 367 -7.50 -30.04 -3.91
N ALA A 368 -6.40 -30.79 -3.94
CA ALA A 368 -5.85 -31.44 -2.75
C ALA A 368 -5.42 -30.43 -1.65
N ASP A 369 -4.80 -29.33 -2.06
CA ASP A 369 -4.36 -28.27 -1.14
C ASP A 369 -5.55 -27.47 -0.60
N PHE A 370 -6.56 -27.23 -1.44
CA PHE A 370 -7.83 -26.62 -1.06
C PHE A 370 -8.53 -27.45 0.02
N ASP A 371 -8.73 -28.76 -0.22
CA ASP A 371 -9.39 -29.66 0.72
C ASP A 371 -8.64 -29.75 2.05
N ALA A 372 -7.30 -29.79 2.02
CA ALA A 372 -6.48 -29.77 3.22
C ALA A 372 -6.65 -28.46 4.02
N CYS A 373 -6.78 -27.32 3.34
CA CYS A 373 -7.05 -26.04 3.98
C CYS A 373 -8.46 -25.98 4.59
N VAL A 374 -9.48 -26.45 3.86
CA VAL A 374 -10.87 -26.50 4.34
C VAL A 374 -10.98 -27.41 5.55
N SER A 375 -10.33 -28.57 5.54
CA SER A 375 -10.30 -29.49 6.68
C SER A 375 -9.75 -28.82 7.95
N ARG A 376 -8.60 -28.13 7.85
CA ARG A 376 -8.03 -27.35 8.97
C ARG A 376 -8.95 -26.23 9.43
N MET A 377 -9.63 -25.55 8.51
CA MET A 377 -10.60 -24.50 8.85
C MET A 377 -11.80 -25.07 9.62
N VAL A 378 -12.35 -26.21 9.18
CA VAL A 378 -13.47 -26.87 9.85
C VAL A 378 -13.10 -27.27 11.28
N GLU A 379 -11.91 -27.85 11.47
CA GLU A 379 -11.40 -28.20 12.79
C GLU A 379 -11.24 -26.96 13.69
N ALA A 380 -10.54 -25.92 13.21
CA ALA A 380 -10.26 -24.73 13.99
C ALA A 380 -11.51 -23.89 14.33
N THR A 381 -12.57 -23.98 13.53
CA THR A 381 -13.77 -23.16 13.69
C THR A 381 -14.89 -23.89 14.45
N GLY A 382 -14.74 -25.18 14.76
CA GLY A 382 -15.82 -26.02 15.27
C GLY A 382 -16.93 -26.20 14.22
N GLY A 383 -16.53 -26.27 12.95
CA GLY A 383 -17.38 -26.58 11.82
C GLY A 383 -17.76 -28.06 11.76
N VAL A 384 -18.39 -28.45 10.66
CA VAL A 384 -18.84 -29.83 10.43
C VAL A 384 -18.50 -30.23 9.02
N ALA A 385 -17.92 -31.42 8.82
CA ALA A 385 -17.69 -32.00 7.51
C ALA A 385 -18.51 -33.29 7.36
N TRP A 386 -19.18 -33.45 6.23
CA TRP A 386 -19.89 -34.68 5.86
C TRP A 386 -19.29 -35.24 4.59
N ALA A 387 -18.88 -36.50 4.61
CA ALA A 387 -18.50 -37.20 3.40
C ALA A 387 -19.74 -37.37 2.50
N ARG A 388 -19.52 -37.37 1.18
CA ARG A 388 -20.60 -37.54 0.21
C ARG A 388 -21.41 -38.83 0.44
N VAL A 389 -20.76 -39.90 0.88
CA VAL A 389 -21.42 -41.21 1.13
C VAL A 389 -22.34 -41.20 2.35
N ASP A 390 -22.11 -40.29 3.30
CA ASP A 390 -22.89 -40.21 4.54
C ASP A 390 -24.06 -39.22 4.41
N ALA A 391 -24.02 -38.32 3.42
CA ALA A 391 -24.99 -37.25 3.26
C ALA A 391 -25.89 -37.46 2.03
N ARG A 392 -27.19 -37.22 2.21
CA ARG A 392 -28.22 -37.39 1.19
C ARG A 392 -28.70 -36.03 0.69
N HIS A 393 -28.60 -35.79 -0.62
CA HIS A 393 -29.20 -34.62 -1.24
C HIS A 393 -30.69 -34.86 -1.43
N VAL A 394 -31.53 -33.92 -0.97
CA VAL A 394 -32.98 -33.98 -1.15
C VAL A 394 -33.35 -33.19 -2.41
N PRO A 395 -33.74 -33.86 -3.51
CA PRO A 395 -34.09 -33.17 -4.75
C PRO A 395 -35.32 -32.29 -4.56
N GLY A 396 -35.36 -31.13 -5.21
CA GLY A 396 -36.50 -30.22 -5.09
C GLY A 396 -36.33 -28.98 -5.95
N SER A 397 -36.38 -27.81 -5.31
CA SER A 397 -36.18 -26.53 -5.98
C SER A 397 -34.84 -26.46 -6.72
N PRO A 398 -34.73 -25.64 -7.79
CA PRO A 398 -33.45 -25.31 -8.39
C PRO A 398 -32.41 -24.88 -7.35
N VAL A 399 -31.14 -25.22 -7.55
CA VAL A 399 -30.07 -25.02 -6.55
C VAL A 399 -29.86 -23.54 -6.18
N TRP A 400 -30.15 -22.62 -7.11
CA TRP A 400 -30.11 -21.17 -6.89
C TRP A 400 -31.26 -20.66 -6.01
N ARG A 401 -32.33 -21.46 -5.81
CA ARG A 401 -33.40 -21.15 -4.85
C ARG A 401 -33.11 -21.78 -3.50
N ARG A 402 -32.80 -23.08 -3.49
CA ARG A 402 -32.60 -23.84 -2.25
C ARG A 402 -31.90 -25.16 -2.53
N ILE A 403 -30.80 -25.40 -1.84
CA ILE A 403 -30.20 -26.73 -1.65
C ILE A 403 -30.64 -27.26 -0.29
N ARG A 404 -30.93 -28.56 -0.20
CA ARG A 404 -31.15 -29.28 1.06
C ARG A 404 -30.37 -30.59 1.07
N ILE A 405 -29.49 -30.75 2.05
CA ILE A 405 -28.69 -31.96 2.24
C ILE A 405 -28.89 -32.46 3.68
N GLU A 406 -29.11 -33.75 3.87
CA GLU A 406 -29.42 -34.36 5.15
C GLU A 406 -28.36 -35.39 5.57
N HIS A 407 -28.05 -35.43 6.86
CA HIS A 407 -27.14 -36.41 7.46
C HIS A 407 -27.55 -36.67 8.91
N ARG A 408 -27.85 -37.93 9.25
CA ARG A 408 -28.18 -38.40 10.62
C ARG A 408 -29.19 -37.50 11.36
N GLY A 409 -30.26 -37.09 10.67
CA GLY A 409 -31.34 -36.25 11.23
C GLY A 409 -31.04 -34.74 11.28
N LEU A 410 -29.84 -34.32 10.87
CA LEU A 410 -29.52 -32.90 10.64
C LEU A 410 -29.76 -32.54 9.18
N ALA A 411 -30.29 -31.33 8.95
CA ALA A 411 -30.47 -30.79 7.61
C ALA A 411 -29.65 -29.51 7.44
N LEU A 412 -28.86 -29.47 6.37
CA LEU A 412 -28.20 -28.29 5.85
C LEU A 412 -29.05 -27.71 4.72
N THR A 413 -29.37 -26.42 4.80
CA THR A 413 -30.09 -25.70 3.76
C THR A 413 -29.35 -24.45 3.36
N GLY A 414 -29.16 -24.21 2.07
CA GLY A 414 -28.45 -23.02 1.59
C GLY A 414 -28.93 -22.57 0.22
N ARG A 415 -28.32 -21.50 -0.28
CA ARG A 415 -28.64 -20.93 -1.58
C ARG A 415 -27.37 -20.55 -2.32
N VAL A 416 -27.20 -21.14 -3.51
CA VAL A 416 -26.04 -20.88 -4.36
C VAL A 416 -26.22 -19.58 -5.14
N GLN A 417 -25.15 -18.83 -5.33
CA GLN A 417 -25.13 -17.67 -6.22
C GLN A 417 -25.18 -18.13 -7.69
N TRP A 418 -25.63 -17.25 -8.58
CA TRP A 418 -25.85 -17.59 -10.00
C TRP A 418 -24.56 -18.06 -10.71
N ASP A 419 -23.42 -17.47 -10.37
CA ASP A 419 -22.10 -17.81 -10.92
C ASP A 419 -21.59 -19.19 -10.47
N GLN A 420 -22.13 -19.74 -9.38
CA GLN A 420 -21.76 -21.05 -8.82
C GLN A 420 -22.81 -22.13 -9.13
N GLN A 421 -23.89 -21.80 -9.86
CA GLN A 421 -25.00 -22.72 -10.12
C GLN A 421 -24.55 -23.96 -10.89
N ASP A 422 -23.84 -23.80 -12.00
CA ASP A 422 -23.43 -24.92 -12.86
C ASP A 422 -22.51 -25.89 -12.13
N ALA A 423 -21.60 -25.36 -11.30
CA ALA A 423 -20.73 -26.15 -10.45
C ALA A 423 -21.54 -26.97 -9.43
N ALA A 424 -22.44 -26.31 -8.70
CA ALA A 424 -23.29 -26.96 -7.70
C ALA A 424 -24.19 -28.04 -8.33
N GLU A 425 -24.80 -27.78 -9.49
CA GLU A 425 -25.61 -28.77 -10.19
C GLU A 425 -24.79 -29.97 -10.65
N ARG A 426 -23.61 -29.73 -11.23
CA ARG A 426 -22.69 -30.80 -11.67
C ARG A 426 -22.33 -31.70 -10.50
N ILE A 427 -21.97 -31.12 -9.37
CA ILE A 427 -21.61 -31.84 -8.15
C ILE A 427 -22.82 -32.63 -7.59
N LEU A 428 -23.99 -32.00 -7.51
CA LEU A 428 -25.18 -32.62 -6.92
C LEU A 428 -25.81 -33.72 -7.79
N ARG A 429 -25.53 -33.76 -9.10
CA ARG A 429 -26.01 -34.84 -9.99
C ARG A 429 -25.52 -36.21 -9.51
N ASP A 430 -24.29 -36.27 -9.02
CA ASP A 430 -23.66 -37.52 -8.59
C ASP A 430 -23.90 -37.80 -7.09
N TRP A 431 -24.57 -36.91 -6.36
CA TRP A 431 -24.81 -37.07 -4.92
C TRP A 431 -25.83 -38.18 -4.61
N PRO A 432 -25.66 -38.94 -3.51
CA PRO A 432 -26.68 -39.87 -3.03
C PRO A 432 -28.02 -39.15 -2.78
N ARG A 433 -29.11 -39.78 -3.22
CA ARG A 433 -30.46 -39.17 -3.26
C ARG A 433 -31.44 -39.73 -2.27
#